data_AF-A0A0P1EYI2-F1
#
_entry.id   AF-A0A0P1EYI2-F1
#
_cell.length_a   1.000
_cell.length_b   1.000
_cell.length_c   1.000
_cell.angle_alpha   90.00
_cell.angle_beta   90.00
_cell.angle_gamma   90.00
#
_symmetry.space_group_name_H-M   'P 1'
#
loop_
_entity.id
_entity.type
_entity.pdbx_description
1 polymer ?
#
loop_
_entity_poly.entity_id
_entity_poly.type
_entity_poly.pdbx_seq_one_letter_code
_entity_poly.pdbx_strand_id
1 'polypeptide(L)'
;MANTIQFKRRVSGNAGAPASLKSGEVAHNEVDDTLYIGKGDDGSGGATSVVPVAGRGAFVDATTSQAISGRKTFSSAPRSSQDASSSTDLVRKSQFDNGLADKSDASHGHSISEVSGLQGALDGKAANSHGHAISNVSGLQAAINAKASLASPALSGTPTAPNAAAGTNTTQIANTAFVQAAISALIDAAPGALDTLNELAASLGDDPDFAATVTNALASKLSKSSNLSDLTSAGAARGNLGLGTMATQSSSNVSISGGAIKGINFDFGTF
;
A
#
# COMPACT_ATOMS: atom_id res chain seq x y z
N MET A 1 -84.00 54.99 71.05
CA MET A 1 -83.71 53.78 71.83
C MET A 1 -82.30 53.34 71.48
N ALA A 2 -81.35 53.43 72.40
CA ALA A 2 -80.02 52.87 72.19
C ALA A 2 -80.03 51.43 72.72
N ASN A 3 -79.83 50.45 71.84
CA ASN A 3 -79.61 49.07 72.27
C ASN A 3 -78.14 48.94 72.68
N THR A 4 -77.89 48.73 73.98
CA THR A 4 -76.54 48.48 74.49
C THR A 4 -76.21 47.01 74.31
N ILE A 5 -75.27 46.70 73.41
CA ILE A 5 -74.69 45.36 73.28
C ILE A 5 -73.50 45.26 74.26
N GLN A 6 -73.55 44.30 75.17
CA GLN A 6 -72.48 44.07 76.14
C GLN A 6 -71.65 42.86 75.74
N PHE A 7 -70.34 42.98 75.85
CA PHE A 7 -69.40 41.90 75.65
C PHE A 7 -68.86 41.42 76.99
N LYS A 8 -68.75 40.11 77.16
CA LYS A 8 -67.94 39.57 78.25
C LYS A 8 -66.47 39.86 77.95
N ARG A 9 -65.79 40.47 78.91
CA ARG A 9 -64.38 40.83 78.75
C ARG A 9 -63.56 40.12 79.80
N ARG A 10 -62.50 39.42 79.38
CA ARG A 10 -61.51 38.85 80.27
C ARG A 10 -60.18 39.57 80.07
N VAL A 11 -59.79 40.33 81.09
CA VAL A 11 -58.58 41.15 81.10
C VAL A 11 -57.40 40.38 81.71
N SER A 12 -57.65 39.36 82.54
CA SER A 12 -56.61 38.51 83.15
C SER A 12 -57.10 37.06 83.34
N GLY A 13 -56.16 36.11 83.46
CA GLY A 13 -56.44 34.67 83.60
C GLY A 13 -55.81 33.84 82.47
N ASN A 14 -56.31 32.62 82.26
CA ASN A 14 -55.77 31.71 81.23
C ASN A 14 -56.15 32.17 79.81
N ALA A 15 -55.33 31.88 78.80
CA ALA A 15 -55.71 32.01 77.39
C ALA A 15 -56.77 30.96 76.99
N GLY A 16 -57.51 31.20 75.90
CA GLY A 16 -58.51 30.27 75.36
C GLY A 16 -59.97 30.68 75.60
N ALA A 17 -60.89 29.86 75.08
CA ALA A 17 -62.33 30.14 75.15
C ALA A 17 -62.85 30.30 76.60
N PRO A 18 -63.80 31.23 76.86
CA PRO A 18 -64.51 31.29 78.13
C PRO A 18 -65.23 29.98 78.50
N ALA A 19 -65.29 29.66 79.80
CA ALA A 19 -65.86 28.40 80.30
C ALA A 19 -67.35 28.23 79.97
N SER A 20 -68.09 29.32 79.85
CA SER A 20 -69.45 29.31 79.32
C SER A 20 -69.81 30.69 78.76
N LEU A 21 -70.57 30.67 77.67
CA LEU A 21 -71.25 31.84 77.11
C LEU A 21 -72.71 31.46 76.92
N LYS A 22 -73.60 32.44 76.93
CA LYS A 22 -74.97 32.26 76.45
C LYS A 22 -74.95 32.09 74.93
N SER A 23 -75.99 31.48 74.37
CA SER A 23 -76.13 31.38 72.91
C SER A 23 -76.09 32.78 72.28
N GLY A 24 -75.20 32.99 71.32
CA GLY A 24 -74.99 34.28 70.66
C GLY A 24 -74.22 35.33 71.48
N GLU A 25 -73.86 35.02 72.74
CA GLU A 25 -73.05 35.92 73.56
C GLU A 25 -71.60 35.92 73.07
N VAL A 26 -71.03 37.12 72.98
CA VAL A 26 -69.68 37.33 72.48
C VAL A 26 -68.78 37.71 73.65
N ALA A 27 -67.56 37.18 73.63
CA ALA A 27 -66.57 37.45 74.65
C ALA A 27 -65.20 37.72 74.04
N HIS A 28 -64.55 38.78 74.51
CA HIS A 28 -63.18 39.08 74.16
C HIS A 28 -62.25 38.64 75.29
N ASN A 29 -61.23 37.88 74.92
CA ASN A 29 -60.13 37.56 75.81
C ASN A 29 -58.90 38.38 75.38
N GLU A 30 -58.52 39.35 76.19
CA GLU A 30 -57.38 40.24 75.94
C GLU A 30 -56.04 39.52 76.19
N VAL A 31 -56.05 38.37 76.86
CA VAL A 31 -54.83 37.58 77.12
C VAL A 31 -54.26 36.97 75.83
N ASP A 32 -55.12 36.63 74.86
CA ASP A 32 -54.75 36.06 73.56
C ASP A 32 -55.30 36.86 72.37
N ASP A 33 -55.79 38.08 72.63
CA ASP A 33 -56.45 38.98 71.68
C ASP A 33 -57.48 38.28 70.77
N THR A 34 -58.23 37.32 71.33
CA THR A 34 -59.18 36.51 70.57
C THR A 34 -60.61 36.84 70.96
N LEU A 35 -61.46 37.00 69.95
CA LEU A 35 -62.91 37.17 70.09
C LEU A 35 -63.58 35.80 69.91
N TYR A 36 -64.39 35.42 70.89
CA TYR A 36 -65.15 34.19 70.91
C TYR A 36 -66.63 34.48 70.85
N ILE A 37 -67.41 33.55 70.29
CA ILE A 37 -68.87 33.59 70.35
C ILE A 37 -69.43 32.25 70.81
N GLY A 38 -70.44 32.30 71.67
CA GLY A 38 -71.26 31.15 72.03
C GLY A 38 -72.12 30.73 70.83
N LYS A 39 -71.93 29.50 70.35
CA LYS A 39 -72.71 28.88 69.28
C LYS A 39 -73.56 27.74 69.85
N GLY A 40 -74.75 27.56 69.28
CA GLY A 40 -75.73 26.58 69.72
C GLY A 40 -76.46 26.98 71.00
N ASP A 41 -77.54 26.29 71.35
CA ASP A 41 -78.35 26.52 72.55
C ASP A 41 -78.61 25.17 73.24
N ASP A 42 -78.32 25.08 74.54
CA ASP A 42 -78.52 23.88 75.37
C ASP A 42 -79.96 23.69 75.86
N GLY A 43 -80.89 24.55 75.42
CA GLY A 43 -82.29 24.54 75.84
C GLY A 43 -82.54 25.30 77.15
N SER A 44 -81.48 25.81 77.79
CA SER A 44 -81.52 26.74 78.94
C SER A 44 -80.84 28.08 78.62
N GLY A 45 -80.60 28.35 77.33
CA GLY A 45 -79.98 29.56 76.81
C GLY A 45 -78.44 29.58 76.88
N GLY A 46 -77.80 28.49 77.32
CA GLY A 46 -76.35 28.33 77.30
C GLY A 46 -75.84 27.92 75.91
N ALA A 47 -74.65 28.38 75.53
CA ALA A 47 -74.02 27.96 74.29
C ALA A 47 -73.47 26.53 74.40
N THR A 48 -73.72 25.69 73.39
CA THR A 48 -73.18 24.32 73.35
C THR A 48 -71.72 24.26 72.91
N SER A 49 -71.20 25.33 72.31
CA SER A 49 -69.79 25.47 71.95
C SER A 49 -69.36 26.93 71.95
N VAL A 50 -68.09 27.18 72.29
CA VAL A 50 -67.50 28.53 72.22
C VAL A 50 -66.40 28.51 71.17
N VAL A 51 -66.58 29.26 70.09
CA VAL A 51 -65.71 29.20 68.90
C VAL A 51 -65.00 30.54 68.72
N PRO A 52 -63.67 30.55 68.46
CA PRO A 52 -62.97 31.76 68.09
C PRO A 52 -63.45 32.25 66.72
N VAL A 53 -63.76 33.53 66.61
CA VAL A 53 -64.27 34.17 65.38
C VAL A 53 -63.39 35.31 64.89
N ALA A 54 -62.46 35.80 65.71
CA ALA A 54 -61.40 36.72 65.32
C ALA A 54 -60.23 36.58 66.30
N GLY A 55 -59.01 36.88 65.88
CA GLY A 55 -57.82 36.84 66.75
C GLY A 55 -56.54 36.55 65.99
N ARG A 56 -55.40 36.75 66.65
CA ARG A 56 -54.07 36.63 66.02
C ARG A 56 -53.73 35.17 65.73
N GLY A 57 -53.50 34.83 64.46
CA GLY A 57 -53.03 33.50 64.01
C GLY A 57 -54.12 32.48 63.68
N ALA A 58 -55.39 32.73 64.00
CA ALA A 58 -56.51 31.85 63.60
C ALA A 58 -56.95 32.10 62.15
N PHE A 59 -56.76 33.32 61.66
CA PHE A 59 -57.04 33.74 60.28
C PHE A 59 -55.83 34.51 59.74
N VAL A 60 -55.47 34.26 58.48
CA VAL A 60 -54.39 35.00 57.81
C VAL A 60 -54.98 36.30 57.27
N ASP A 61 -54.58 37.44 57.83
CA ASP A 61 -54.83 38.76 57.24
C ASP A 61 -54.24 38.89 55.82
N ALA A 62 -55.07 39.22 54.83
CA ALA A 62 -54.65 39.36 53.44
C ALA A 62 -54.04 40.74 53.12
N THR A 63 -54.03 41.68 54.07
CA THR A 63 -53.64 43.08 53.84
C THR A 63 -52.20 43.40 54.21
N THR A 64 -51.54 42.53 54.99
CA THR A 64 -50.15 42.72 55.40
C THR A 64 -49.35 41.42 55.31
N SER A 65 -48.03 41.56 55.12
CA SER A 65 -47.10 40.43 55.18
C SER A 65 -47.09 39.85 56.59
N GLN A 66 -47.35 38.55 56.70
CA GLN A 66 -47.33 37.82 57.97
C GLN A 66 -46.34 36.67 57.92
N ALA A 67 -45.54 36.53 58.98
CA ALA A 67 -44.70 35.36 59.17
C ALA A 67 -45.54 34.20 59.71
N ILE A 68 -45.67 33.14 58.91
CA ILE A 68 -46.29 31.89 59.34
C ILE A 68 -45.17 30.86 59.56
N SER A 69 -44.91 30.50 60.82
CA SER A 69 -43.83 29.57 61.19
C SER A 69 -44.24 28.09 61.10
N GLY A 70 -43.26 27.21 60.96
CA GLY A 70 -43.42 25.75 60.87
C GLY A 70 -43.75 25.22 59.46
N ARG A 71 -43.68 23.90 59.28
CA ARG A 71 -44.03 23.24 58.01
C ARG A 71 -45.53 23.42 57.74
N LYS A 72 -45.88 23.91 56.54
CA LYS A 72 -47.26 24.01 56.07
C LYS A 72 -47.49 23.03 54.93
N THR A 73 -48.62 22.33 54.97
CA THR A 73 -49.08 21.48 53.88
C THR A 73 -50.28 22.17 53.25
N PHE A 74 -50.11 22.67 52.03
CA PHE A 74 -51.21 23.20 51.24
C PHE A 74 -51.87 22.04 50.49
N SER A 75 -53.20 21.93 50.53
CA SER A 75 -53.96 20.90 49.80
C SER A 75 -53.96 21.11 48.28
N SER A 76 -53.50 22.27 47.83
CA SER A 76 -53.25 22.60 46.43
C SER A 76 -52.02 23.51 46.35
N ALA A 77 -51.30 23.47 45.23
CA ALA A 77 -50.15 24.36 45.02
C ALA A 77 -50.58 25.82 45.22
N PRO A 78 -49.86 26.62 46.01
CA PRO A 78 -50.14 28.04 46.15
C PRO A 78 -50.15 28.67 44.74
N ARG A 79 -51.31 29.15 44.29
CA ARG A 79 -51.41 29.89 43.04
C ARG A 79 -50.79 31.27 43.26
N SER A 80 -49.49 31.41 43.04
CA SER A 80 -48.95 32.69 42.63
C SER A 80 -49.35 32.92 41.17
N SER A 81 -49.97 34.05 40.87
CA SER A 81 -50.22 34.51 39.50
C SER A 81 -48.94 35.02 38.81
N GLN A 82 -47.79 35.00 39.51
CA GLN A 82 -46.53 35.59 39.09
C GLN A 82 -45.39 34.59 39.30
N ASP A 83 -44.42 34.65 38.39
CA ASP A 83 -43.16 33.95 38.50
C ASP A 83 -42.36 34.44 39.71
N ALA A 84 -41.72 33.51 40.43
CA ALA A 84 -40.74 33.82 41.45
C ALA A 84 -39.71 34.84 40.92
N SER A 85 -39.58 35.99 41.59
CA SER A 85 -38.74 37.12 41.20
C SER A 85 -37.63 37.43 42.22
N SER A 86 -37.78 36.95 43.46
CA SER A 86 -36.79 37.06 44.53
C SER A 86 -36.16 35.70 44.87
N SER A 87 -34.95 35.71 45.44
CA SER A 87 -34.19 34.50 45.83
C SER A 87 -34.92 33.60 46.84
N THR A 88 -35.87 34.16 47.60
CA THR A 88 -36.66 33.45 48.62
C THR A 88 -38.04 33.01 48.16
N ASP A 89 -38.42 33.30 46.90
CA ASP A 89 -39.73 32.93 46.38
C ASP A 89 -39.83 31.42 46.14
N LEU A 90 -41.04 30.87 46.30
CA LEU A 90 -41.31 29.50 45.93
C LEU A 90 -41.39 29.40 44.40
N VAL A 91 -40.51 28.59 43.80
CA VAL A 91 -40.48 28.36 42.35
C VAL A 91 -41.47 27.27 41.94
N ARG A 92 -42.11 27.45 40.77
CA ARG A 92 -42.86 26.36 40.13
C ARG A 92 -41.89 25.38 39.46
N LYS A 93 -42.24 24.08 39.45
CA LYS A 93 -41.47 23.05 38.72
C LYS A 93 -41.27 23.43 37.25
N SER A 94 -42.27 24.04 36.60
CA SER A 94 -42.16 24.54 35.23
C SER A 94 -41.10 25.64 35.05
N GLN A 95 -40.94 26.55 36.02
CA GLN A 95 -39.91 27.59 35.94
C GLN A 95 -38.50 27.00 36.10
N PHE A 96 -38.35 26.02 37.00
CA PHE A 96 -37.11 25.28 37.16
C PHE A 96 -36.77 24.47 35.90
N ASP A 97 -37.75 23.75 35.36
CA ASP A 97 -37.57 22.95 34.14
C ASP A 97 -37.23 23.84 32.93
N ASN A 98 -37.90 25.00 32.78
CA ASN A 98 -37.56 25.98 31.73
C ASN A 98 -36.14 26.52 31.89
N GLY A 99 -35.75 26.90 33.11
CA GLY A 99 -34.40 27.40 33.37
C GLY A 99 -33.31 26.36 33.10
N LEU A 100 -33.62 25.07 33.27
CA LEU A 100 -32.68 23.98 32.99
C LEU A 100 -32.65 23.59 31.50
N ALA A 101 -33.79 23.68 30.80
CA ALA A 101 -33.90 23.39 29.37
C ALA A 101 -32.94 24.25 28.53
N ASP A 102 -32.68 25.49 28.96
CA ASP A 102 -31.79 26.43 28.27
C ASP A 102 -30.31 26.32 28.70
N LYS A 103 -29.97 25.43 29.63
CA LYS A 103 -28.59 25.27 30.17
C LYS A 103 -27.83 24.10 29.55
N SER A 104 -28.50 23.32 28.71
CA SER A 104 -27.93 22.20 27.99
C SER A 104 -28.32 22.34 26.53
N ASP A 105 -27.49 23.00 25.73
CA ASP A 105 -27.59 22.81 24.28
C ASP A 105 -27.41 21.30 24.01
N ALA A 106 -28.41 20.69 23.38
CA ALA A 106 -28.39 19.27 23.00
C ALA A 106 -27.24 18.92 22.04
N SER A 107 -26.50 19.91 21.56
CA SER A 107 -25.20 19.78 20.91
C SER A 107 -24.34 20.98 21.26
N HIS A 108 -23.22 20.75 21.94
CA HIS A 108 -22.12 21.71 22.04
C HIS A 108 -20.82 21.04 21.59
N GLY A 109 -19.87 21.86 21.15
CA GLY A 109 -18.55 21.42 20.71
C GLY A 109 -17.45 22.15 21.46
N HIS A 110 -16.24 21.58 21.39
CA HIS A 110 -15.05 22.19 21.93
C HIS A 110 -14.01 22.46 20.83
N SER A 111 -13.43 23.65 20.85
CA SER A 111 -12.21 23.92 20.07
C SER A 111 -11.02 23.28 20.77
N ILE A 112 -10.00 22.85 20.02
CA ILE A 112 -8.78 22.23 20.58
C ILE A 112 -8.11 23.14 21.62
N SER A 113 -8.19 24.46 21.43
CA SER A 113 -7.68 25.48 22.36
C SER A 113 -8.33 25.46 23.74
N GLU A 114 -9.52 24.87 23.88
CA GLU A 114 -10.25 24.80 25.16
C GLU A 114 -9.77 23.63 26.03
N VAL A 115 -9.05 22.67 25.43
CA VAL A 115 -8.45 21.55 26.14
C VAL A 115 -6.95 21.80 26.29
N SER A 116 -6.58 22.35 27.46
CA SER A 116 -5.18 22.65 27.80
C SER A 116 -4.28 21.42 27.56
N GLY A 117 -3.23 21.60 26.74
CA GLY A 117 -2.26 20.56 26.39
C GLY A 117 -2.62 19.67 25.20
N LEU A 118 -3.85 19.74 24.65
CA LEU A 118 -4.24 18.91 23.50
C LEU A 118 -3.47 19.26 22.23
N GLN A 119 -3.23 20.56 21.98
CA GLN A 119 -2.44 21.01 20.81
C GLN A 119 -1.04 20.38 20.82
N GLY A 120 -0.31 20.49 21.93
CA GLY A 120 1.03 19.89 22.06
C GLY A 120 1.02 18.36 21.99
N ALA A 121 -0.02 17.71 22.52
CA ALA A 121 -0.16 16.25 22.42
C ALA A 121 -0.40 15.79 20.98
N LEU A 122 -1.20 16.52 20.19
CA LEU A 122 -1.45 16.23 18.78
C LEU A 122 -0.21 16.54 17.93
N ASP A 123 0.42 17.69 18.15
CA ASP A 123 1.66 18.08 17.48
C ASP A 123 2.81 17.09 17.76
N GLY A 124 2.79 16.42 18.93
CA GLY A 124 3.74 15.39 19.30
C GLY A 124 3.45 13.99 18.73
N LYS A 125 2.24 13.72 18.19
CA LYS A 125 1.87 12.40 17.65
C LYS A 125 2.39 12.16 16.25
N ALA A 126 2.62 13.21 15.47
CA ALA A 126 3.31 13.14 14.20
C ALA A 126 4.44 14.16 14.22
N ALA A 127 5.69 13.72 14.33
CA ALA A 127 6.81 14.63 14.16
C ALA A 127 6.66 15.35 12.80
N ASN A 128 6.78 16.69 12.80
CA ASN A 128 6.74 17.52 11.58
C ASN A 128 7.75 17.07 10.50
N SER A 129 8.75 16.27 10.89
CA SER A 129 9.60 15.50 9.99
C SER A 129 9.75 14.10 10.55
N HIS A 130 9.41 13.09 9.76
CA HIS A 130 9.74 11.70 10.02
C HIS A 130 10.27 11.05 8.75
N GLY A 131 11.04 9.97 8.92
CA GLY A 131 11.60 9.20 7.82
C GLY A 131 11.24 7.71 7.94
N HIS A 132 11.41 7.00 6.83
CA HIS A 132 11.30 5.55 6.82
C HIS A 132 12.67 4.94 6.51
N ALA A 133 13.13 4.03 7.36
CA ALA A 133 14.21 3.12 6.98
C ALA A 133 13.66 2.07 6.01
N ILE A 134 14.49 1.53 5.12
CA ILE A 134 14.08 0.42 4.23
C ILE A 134 13.51 -0.77 5.02
N SER A 135 14.00 -0.99 6.25
CA SER A 135 13.50 -2.02 7.16
C SER A 135 12.05 -1.83 7.61
N ASN A 136 11.48 -0.62 7.45
CA ASN A 136 10.07 -0.36 7.78
C ASN A 136 9.11 -0.97 6.76
N VAL A 137 9.60 -1.35 5.57
CA VAL A 137 8.83 -2.02 4.52
C VAL A 137 9.32 -3.45 4.39
N SER A 138 8.57 -4.39 4.97
CA SER A 138 8.90 -5.82 4.92
C SER A 138 9.08 -6.27 3.47
N GLY A 139 10.20 -6.95 3.19
CA GLY A 139 10.53 -7.47 1.86
C GLY A 139 11.16 -6.49 0.87
N LEU A 140 11.17 -5.17 1.15
CA LEU A 140 11.73 -4.17 0.22
C LEU A 140 13.23 -4.41 -0.06
N GLN A 141 14.01 -4.69 0.98
CA GLN A 141 15.45 -4.96 0.82
C GLN A 141 15.69 -6.19 -0.06
N ALA A 142 14.93 -7.26 0.14
CA ALA A 142 15.05 -8.48 -0.65
C ALA A 142 14.66 -8.24 -2.12
N ALA A 143 13.58 -7.48 -2.35
CA ALA A 143 13.15 -7.12 -3.69
C ALA A 143 14.19 -6.26 -4.44
N ILE A 144 14.85 -5.33 -3.75
CA ILE A 144 15.95 -4.52 -4.31
C ILE A 144 17.16 -5.41 -4.60
N ASN A 145 17.54 -6.30 -3.68
CA ASN A 145 18.66 -7.21 -3.86
C ASN A 145 18.44 -8.23 -5.00
N ALA A 146 17.19 -8.48 -5.38
CA ALA A 146 16.83 -9.34 -6.51
C ALA A 146 16.88 -8.63 -7.88
N LYS A 147 17.08 -7.30 -7.92
CA LYS A 147 17.27 -6.57 -9.19
C LYS A 147 18.70 -6.72 -9.69
N ALA A 148 18.87 -6.74 -11.01
CA ALA A 148 20.20 -6.69 -11.63
C ALA A 148 20.84 -5.30 -11.48
N SER A 149 22.17 -5.23 -11.47
CA SER A 149 22.88 -3.94 -11.43
C SER A 149 22.64 -3.15 -12.71
N LEU A 150 22.53 -1.82 -12.59
CA LEU A 150 22.34 -0.94 -13.76
C LEU A 150 23.56 -0.93 -14.67
N ALA A 151 24.75 -0.85 -14.07
CA ALA A 151 26.01 -0.97 -14.77
C ALA A 151 26.45 -2.43 -14.79
N SER A 152 26.77 -2.94 -15.98
CA SER A 152 27.32 -4.28 -16.21
C SER A 152 26.58 -5.39 -15.42
N PRO A 153 25.27 -5.58 -15.65
CA PRO A 153 24.53 -6.65 -15.00
C PRO A 153 25.17 -8.01 -15.28
N ALA A 154 25.44 -8.78 -14.23
CA ALA A 154 25.74 -10.20 -14.37
C ALA A 154 24.44 -10.93 -14.76
N LEU A 155 24.37 -11.43 -15.99
CA LEU A 155 23.24 -12.25 -16.46
C LEU A 155 23.50 -13.71 -16.06
N SER A 156 22.53 -14.34 -15.39
CA SER A 156 22.59 -15.75 -14.97
C SER A 156 21.36 -16.52 -15.45
N GLY A 157 21.46 -17.86 -15.53
CA GLY A 157 20.40 -18.70 -16.08
C GLY A 157 20.23 -18.51 -17.60
N THR A 158 18.98 -18.37 -18.06
CA THR A 158 18.61 -18.17 -19.47
C THR A 158 17.93 -16.81 -19.67
N PRO A 159 18.70 -15.70 -19.70
CA PRO A 159 18.13 -14.37 -19.88
C PRO A 159 17.41 -14.26 -21.23
N THR A 160 16.25 -13.61 -21.23
CA THR A 160 15.51 -13.29 -22.46
C THR A 160 15.72 -11.82 -22.82
N ALA A 161 15.80 -11.55 -24.12
CA ALA A 161 15.88 -10.19 -24.67
C ALA A 161 14.89 -10.07 -25.84
N PRO A 162 14.28 -8.88 -26.05
CA PRO A 162 13.41 -8.65 -27.19
C PRO A 162 14.09 -9.01 -28.53
N ASN A 163 13.32 -9.52 -29.48
CA ASN A 163 13.84 -9.81 -30.81
C ASN A 163 13.95 -8.50 -31.62
N ALA A 164 15.16 -8.18 -32.06
CA ALA A 164 15.42 -7.00 -32.87
C ALA A 164 14.84 -7.18 -34.29
N ALA A 165 14.49 -6.07 -34.95
CA ALA A 165 14.15 -6.09 -36.36
C ALA A 165 15.40 -6.35 -37.22
N ALA A 166 15.23 -6.95 -38.41
CA ALA A 166 16.33 -7.18 -39.34
C ALA A 166 17.06 -5.86 -39.68
N GLY A 167 18.40 -5.90 -39.76
CA GLY A 167 19.22 -4.72 -40.02
C GLY A 167 19.47 -3.80 -38.81
N THR A 168 18.98 -4.12 -37.61
CA THR A 168 19.30 -3.38 -36.39
C THR A 168 20.81 -3.35 -36.14
N ASN A 169 21.39 -2.15 -36.01
CA ASN A 169 22.83 -1.90 -35.87
C ASN A 169 23.15 -1.02 -34.64
N THR A 170 22.51 -1.32 -33.51
CA THR A 170 22.67 -0.56 -32.25
C THR A 170 23.44 -1.38 -31.20
N THR A 171 23.57 -0.83 -29.99
CA THR A 171 24.19 -1.52 -28.84
C THR A 171 23.21 -2.45 -28.10
N GLN A 172 22.03 -2.73 -28.65
CA GLN A 172 21.09 -3.69 -28.10
C GLN A 172 21.72 -5.10 -28.02
N ILE A 173 21.38 -5.86 -26.98
CA ILE A 173 21.77 -7.27 -26.87
C ILE A 173 21.12 -8.06 -28.02
N ALA A 174 21.94 -8.68 -28.86
CA ALA A 174 21.47 -9.62 -29.86
C ALA A 174 21.03 -10.93 -29.18
N ASN A 175 19.79 -11.35 -29.42
CA ASN A 175 19.31 -12.64 -28.95
C ASN A 175 19.56 -13.75 -29.99
N THR A 176 19.38 -15.01 -29.58
CA THR A 176 19.66 -16.17 -30.45
C THR A 176 18.75 -16.23 -31.67
N ALA A 177 17.48 -15.86 -31.54
CA ALA A 177 16.53 -15.85 -32.65
C ALA A 177 16.92 -14.84 -33.75
N PHE A 178 17.37 -13.65 -33.36
CA PHE A 178 17.86 -12.63 -34.28
C PHE A 178 19.10 -13.10 -35.06
N VAL A 179 20.08 -13.67 -34.36
CA VAL A 179 21.32 -14.17 -34.99
C VAL A 179 21.02 -15.32 -35.95
N GLN A 180 20.16 -16.27 -35.55
CA GLN A 180 19.77 -17.38 -36.42
C GLN A 180 19.05 -16.89 -37.68
N ALA A 181 18.15 -15.92 -37.55
CA ALA A 181 17.47 -15.33 -38.70
C ALA A 181 18.45 -14.62 -39.65
N ALA A 182 19.42 -13.87 -39.12
CA ALA A 182 20.44 -13.20 -39.91
C ALA A 182 21.34 -14.18 -40.67
N ILE A 183 21.77 -15.27 -40.02
CA ILE A 183 22.57 -16.33 -40.67
C ILE A 183 21.77 -17.04 -41.75
N SER A 184 20.50 -17.36 -41.48
CA SER A 184 19.63 -18.03 -42.46
C SER A 184 19.43 -17.13 -43.68
N ALA A 185 19.14 -15.85 -43.47
CA ALA A 185 19.03 -14.87 -44.56
C ALA A 185 20.32 -14.73 -45.38
N LEU A 186 21.50 -14.82 -44.76
CA LEU A 186 22.79 -14.81 -45.46
C LEU A 186 22.96 -16.06 -46.35
N ILE A 187 22.61 -17.24 -45.84
CA ILE A 187 22.69 -18.51 -46.59
C ILE A 187 21.68 -18.51 -47.74
N ASP A 188 20.44 -18.08 -47.48
CA ASP A 188 19.36 -18.02 -48.46
C ASP A 188 19.62 -17.01 -49.58
N ALA A 189 20.43 -15.98 -49.32
CA ALA A 189 20.80 -14.98 -50.32
C ALA A 189 21.76 -15.52 -51.39
N ALA A 190 22.46 -16.63 -51.14
CA ALA A 190 23.52 -17.11 -52.03
C ALA A 190 23.64 -18.65 -52.16
N PRO A 191 22.55 -19.41 -52.36
CA PRO A 191 22.62 -20.87 -52.51
C PRO A 191 23.50 -21.29 -53.70
N GLY A 192 23.43 -20.57 -54.82
CA GLY A 192 24.26 -20.85 -55.99
C GLY A 192 25.76 -20.61 -55.75
N ALA A 193 26.12 -19.61 -54.94
CA ALA A 193 27.53 -19.38 -54.61
C ALA A 193 28.07 -20.52 -53.73
N LEU A 194 27.31 -20.97 -52.73
CA LEU A 194 27.67 -22.11 -51.89
C LEU A 194 27.80 -23.40 -52.71
N ASP A 195 26.92 -23.60 -53.69
CA ASP A 195 27.00 -24.71 -54.63
C ASP A 195 28.29 -24.65 -55.47
N THR A 196 28.61 -23.49 -56.05
CA THR A 196 29.86 -23.33 -56.82
C THR A 196 31.13 -23.57 -55.99
N LEU A 197 31.13 -23.18 -54.70
CA LEU A 197 32.25 -23.45 -53.81
C LEU A 197 32.37 -24.94 -53.49
N ASN A 198 31.25 -25.63 -53.32
CA ASN A 198 31.22 -27.07 -53.12
C ASN A 198 31.67 -27.84 -54.37
N GLU A 199 31.22 -27.43 -55.56
CA GLU A 199 31.66 -28.00 -56.84
C GLU A 199 33.16 -27.76 -57.06
N LEU A 200 33.67 -26.56 -56.74
CA LEU A 200 35.09 -26.26 -56.83
C LEU A 200 35.89 -27.13 -55.87
N ALA A 201 35.49 -27.24 -54.60
CA ALA A 201 36.15 -28.09 -53.61
C ALA A 201 36.22 -29.55 -54.10
N ALA A 202 35.11 -30.09 -54.58
CA ALA A 202 35.05 -31.44 -55.15
C ALA A 202 35.93 -31.58 -56.41
N SER A 203 35.97 -30.58 -57.29
CA SER A 203 36.82 -30.61 -58.50
C SER A 203 38.32 -30.59 -58.18
N LEU A 204 38.70 -30.03 -57.03
CA LEU A 204 40.05 -30.03 -56.49
C LEU A 204 40.32 -31.25 -55.60
N GLY A 205 39.35 -32.15 -55.45
CA GLY A 205 39.48 -33.39 -54.69
C GLY A 205 39.42 -33.21 -53.18
N ASP A 206 38.77 -32.15 -52.69
CA ASP A 206 38.72 -31.78 -51.27
C ASP A 206 40.11 -31.71 -50.62
N ASP A 207 41.12 -31.34 -51.40
CA ASP A 207 42.52 -31.34 -50.98
C ASP A 207 42.89 -30.03 -50.25
N PRO A 208 43.13 -30.06 -48.92
CA PRO A 208 43.55 -28.86 -48.18
C PRO A 208 44.94 -28.35 -48.61
N ASP A 209 45.75 -29.21 -49.21
CA ASP A 209 47.13 -28.94 -49.65
C ASP A 209 47.26 -28.95 -51.18
N PHE A 210 46.18 -28.62 -51.92
CA PHE A 210 46.12 -28.68 -53.39
C PHE A 210 47.38 -28.12 -54.08
N ALA A 211 47.88 -26.97 -53.63
CA ALA A 211 49.08 -26.35 -54.18
C ALA A 211 50.34 -27.25 -54.04
N ALA A 212 50.52 -27.89 -52.88
CA ALA A 212 51.63 -28.82 -52.65
C ALA A 212 51.47 -30.10 -53.47
N THR A 213 50.25 -30.66 -53.53
CA THR A 213 49.94 -31.85 -54.34
C THR A 213 50.28 -31.63 -55.81
N VAL A 214 49.82 -30.51 -56.39
CA VAL A 214 50.12 -30.16 -57.79
C VAL A 214 51.62 -29.92 -57.99
N THR A 215 52.28 -29.23 -57.05
CA THR A 215 53.72 -28.98 -57.12
C THR A 215 54.52 -30.28 -57.11
N ASN A 216 54.18 -31.22 -56.22
CA ASN A 216 54.83 -32.53 -56.14
C ASN A 216 54.58 -33.39 -57.39
N ALA A 217 53.36 -33.37 -57.92
CA ALA A 217 52.99 -34.06 -59.15
C ALA A 217 53.77 -33.52 -60.36
N LEU A 218 53.99 -32.20 -60.42
CA LEU A 218 54.77 -31.56 -61.47
C LEU A 218 56.27 -31.83 -61.30
N ALA A 219 56.80 -31.77 -60.07
CA ALA A 219 58.20 -32.08 -59.77
C ALA A 219 58.59 -33.52 -60.12
N SER A 220 57.61 -34.43 -60.15
CA SER A 220 57.82 -35.83 -60.56
C SER A 220 57.87 -36.04 -62.07
N LYS A 221 57.63 -34.99 -62.88
CA LYS A 221 57.77 -35.06 -64.35
C LYS A 221 59.21 -34.79 -64.75
N LEU A 222 59.63 -35.42 -65.85
CA LEU A 222 60.93 -35.14 -66.46
C LEU A 222 60.93 -33.74 -67.07
N SER A 223 61.96 -32.96 -66.78
CA SER A 223 62.19 -31.66 -67.38
C SER A 223 62.90 -31.80 -68.72
N LYS A 224 62.38 -31.12 -69.75
CA LYS A 224 62.97 -31.13 -71.10
C LYS A 224 64.42 -30.63 -71.09
N SER A 225 64.72 -29.62 -70.28
CA SER A 225 66.08 -29.04 -70.20
C SER A 225 67.09 -29.98 -69.56
N SER A 226 66.63 -30.96 -68.77
CA SER A 226 67.49 -31.97 -68.15
C SER A 226 68.00 -32.99 -69.17
N ASN A 227 67.45 -33.04 -70.39
CA ASN A 227 67.83 -34.03 -71.41
C ASN A 227 67.88 -35.47 -70.85
N LEU A 228 66.87 -35.84 -70.05
CA LEU A 228 66.75 -37.14 -69.38
C LEU A 228 67.79 -37.41 -68.27
N SER A 229 68.55 -36.42 -67.81
CA SER A 229 69.44 -36.59 -66.65
C SER A 229 68.68 -36.79 -65.33
N ASP A 230 67.41 -36.41 -65.29
CA ASP A 230 66.48 -36.54 -64.16
C ASP A 230 65.67 -37.84 -64.20
N LEU A 231 66.00 -38.74 -65.13
CA LEU A 231 65.40 -40.07 -65.19
C LEU A 231 65.81 -40.86 -63.94
N THR A 232 64.83 -41.35 -63.20
CA THR A 232 65.08 -42.18 -62.00
C THR A 232 65.86 -43.47 -62.35
N SER A 233 65.64 -44.03 -63.55
CA SER A 233 66.38 -45.20 -64.02
C SER A 233 66.51 -45.24 -65.54
N ALA A 234 67.72 -44.95 -66.04
CA ALA A 234 68.08 -45.08 -67.44
C ALA A 234 67.88 -46.52 -67.97
N GLY A 235 68.14 -47.54 -67.15
CA GLY A 235 67.96 -48.95 -67.51
C GLY A 235 66.49 -49.30 -67.78
N ALA A 236 65.59 -48.90 -66.87
CA ALA A 236 64.16 -49.15 -67.01
C ALA A 236 63.59 -48.44 -68.26
N ALA A 237 64.01 -47.19 -68.52
CA ALA A 237 63.57 -46.47 -69.71
C ALA A 237 64.03 -47.14 -71.02
N ARG A 238 65.28 -47.61 -71.10
CA ARG A 238 65.76 -48.37 -72.28
C ARG A 238 65.00 -49.68 -72.47
N GLY A 239 64.68 -50.36 -71.36
CA GLY A 239 63.85 -51.57 -71.36
C GLY A 239 62.45 -51.30 -71.90
N ASN A 240 61.77 -50.26 -71.41
CA ASN A 240 60.43 -49.86 -71.87
C ASN A 240 60.41 -49.50 -73.36
N LEU A 241 61.50 -48.91 -73.88
CA LEU A 241 61.66 -48.58 -75.29
C LEU A 241 62.08 -49.78 -76.15
N GLY A 242 62.34 -50.96 -75.57
CA GLY A 242 62.71 -52.17 -76.30
C GLY A 242 64.11 -52.12 -76.92
N LEU A 243 65.00 -51.27 -76.43
CA LEU A 243 66.32 -51.04 -77.04
C LEU A 243 67.32 -52.20 -76.81
N GLY A 244 66.97 -53.16 -75.96
CA GLY A 244 67.75 -54.37 -75.68
C GLY A 244 69.14 -54.10 -75.09
N THR A 245 70.01 -55.11 -75.12
CA THR A 245 71.41 -55.03 -74.63
C THR A 245 72.30 -54.21 -75.55
N MET A 246 71.87 -53.95 -76.79
CA MET A 246 72.63 -53.21 -77.78
C MET A 246 72.86 -51.75 -77.36
N ALA A 247 71.90 -51.14 -76.67
CA ALA A 247 71.98 -49.74 -76.20
C ALA A 247 72.93 -49.49 -75.02
N THR A 248 73.59 -50.53 -74.49
CA THR A 248 74.57 -50.41 -73.40
C THR A 248 75.98 -50.86 -73.77
N GLN A 249 76.20 -51.31 -75.01
CA GLN A 249 77.52 -51.76 -75.44
C GLN A 249 78.47 -50.57 -75.60
N SER A 250 79.76 -50.81 -75.36
CA SER A 250 80.79 -49.81 -75.64
C SER A 250 80.82 -49.52 -77.14
N SER A 251 80.91 -48.24 -77.53
CA SER A 251 81.00 -47.85 -78.93
C SER A 251 82.20 -48.45 -79.65
N SER A 252 83.29 -48.73 -78.92
CA SER A 252 84.52 -49.33 -79.46
C SER A 252 84.55 -50.86 -79.33
N ASN A 253 83.54 -51.49 -78.73
CA ASN A 253 83.49 -52.93 -78.53
C ASN A 253 82.04 -53.44 -78.52
N VAL A 254 81.49 -53.64 -79.72
CA VAL A 254 80.12 -54.13 -79.93
C VAL A 254 80.15 -55.63 -80.19
N SER A 255 79.53 -56.41 -79.32
CA SER A 255 79.31 -57.85 -79.48
C SER A 255 77.91 -58.09 -80.05
N ILE A 256 77.84 -58.71 -81.24
CA ILE A 256 76.58 -59.11 -81.87
C ILE A 256 76.52 -60.64 -81.82
N SER A 257 75.59 -61.18 -81.03
CA SER A 257 75.38 -62.62 -80.90
C SER A 257 73.99 -62.99 -81.45
N GLY A 258 73.95 -63.80 -82.52
CA GLY A 258 72.72 -64.16 -83.22
C GLY A 258 72.21 -63.05 -84.15
N GLY A 259 72.63 -63.09 -85.42
CA GLY A 259 72.23 -62.15 -86.47
C GLY A 259 73.17 -62.21 -87.67
N ALA A 260 72.78 -61.65 -88.82
CA ALA A 260 73.65 -61.53 -89.99
C ALA A 260 74.17 -60.09 -90.12
N ILE A 261 75.48 -59.91 -90.11
CA ILE A 261 76.11 -58.62 -90.41
C ILE A 261 76.32 -58.54 -91.92
N LYS A 262 75.58 -57.66 -92.60
CA LYS A 262 75.70 -57.45 -94.06
C LYS A 262 76.53 -56.20 -94.35
N GLY A 263 77.41 -56.28 -95.35
CA GLY A 263 78.13 -55.11 -95.87
C GLY A 263 79.47 -54.78 -95.22
N ILE A 264 80.12 -55.72 -94.51
CA ILE A 264 81.49 -55.55 -94.01
C ILE A 264 82.46 -56.32 -94.90
N ASN A 265 83.52 -55.66 -95.36
CA ASN A 265 84.67 -56.31 -95.98
C ASN A 265 85.64 -56.70 -94.87
N PHE A 266 85.71 -57.99 -94.54
CA PHE A 266 86.72 -58.48 -93.60
C PHE A 266 88.08 -58.40 -94.29
N ASP A 267 88.84 -57.35 -94.02
CA ASP A 267 90.25 -57.32 -94.37
C ASP A 267 90.98 -58.22 -93.38
N PHE A 268 91.22 -59.46 -93.77
CA PHE A 268 91.99 -60.40 -92.97
C PHE A 268 93.48 -60.06 -92.91
N GLY A 269 93.91 -58.97 -93.57
CA GLY A 269 95.32 -58.72 -93.85
C GLY A 269 95.87 -59.79 -94.80
N THR A 270 96.69 -59.38 -95.75
CA THR A 270 97.60 -60.33 -96.39
C THR A 270 98.62 -60.76 -95.34
N PHE A 271 98.58 -62.03 -94.93
CA PHE A 271 99.64 -62.68 -94.15
C PHE A 271 100.99 -62.61 -94.87
#